data_AF-A0A840C8W5-F1
#
_entry.id   AF-A0A840C8W5-F1
#
_cell.length_a   1.000
_cell.length_b   1.000
_cell.length_c   1.000
_cell.angle_alpha   90.00
_cell.angle_beta   90.00
_cell.angle_gamma   90.00
#
_symmetry.space_group_name_H-M   'P 1'
#
loop_
_entity.id
_entity.type
_entity.pdbx_description
1 polymer ?
#
loop_
_entity_poly.entity_id
_entity_poly.type
_entity_poly.pdbx_seq_one_letter_code
_entity_poly.pdbx_strand_id
1 'polypeptide(L)'
;MDAILEYLKTNPAVTAAIIAFIGVIVSAFVANMVSKRSTFITAVTAERSKWIDKLRSNIADLLGVCGAIHMAMPDIKSDKALERRQTADRLIALITLQLNPNDKSGIDQNLIKLLPELVKSSEKDDNSYRVFEERFVRHAQFLLKEEWEKVKSEAKGTTLAWLTGSGCKRWKRAKAYQEFCSAEKQSANLN
;
A
#
# COMPACT_ATOMS: atom_id res chain seq x y z
N MET A 1 -24.29 53.22 1.55
CA MET A 1 -23.09 52.49 2.00
C MET A 1 -22.19 53.41 2.82
N ASP A 2 -22.06 54.68 2.44
CA ASP A 2 -21.17 55.65 3.10
C ASP A 2 -21.58 55.99 4.55
N ALA A 3 -22.87 56.14 4.83
CA ALA A 3 -23.36 56.41 6.20
C ALA A 3 -23.04 55.29 7.21
N ILE A 4 -22.97 54.04 6.75
CA ILE A 4 -22.61 52.88 7.59
C ILE A 4 -21.10 52.89 7.86
N LEU A 5 -20.28 53.23 6.85
CA LEU A 5 -18.84 53.35 7.00
C LEU A 5 -18.44 54.51 7.92
N GLU A 6 -19.18 55.62 7.88
CA GLU A 6 -18.95 56.78 8.75
C GLU A 6 -19.34 56.49 10.21
N TYR A 7 -20.43 55.74 10.42
CA TYR A 7 -20.83 55.25 11.75
C TYR A 7 -19.83 54.25 12.35
N LEU A 8 -19.23 53.40 11.52
CA LEU A 8 -18.20 52.44 11.95
C LEU A 8 -16.87 53.14 12.29
N LYS A 9 -16.51 54.21 11.58
CA LYS A 9 -15.32 55.02 11.90
C LYS A 9 -15.46 55.79 13.22
N THR A 10 -16.67 56.22 13.57
CA THR A 10 -16.93 56.98 14.79
C THR A 10 -17.05 56.11 16.04
N ASN A 11 -17.33 54.80 15.89
CA ASN A 11 -17.50 53.86 17.00
C ASN A 11 -16.49 52.70 16.93
N PRO A 12 -15.25 52.88 17.41
CA PRO A 12 -14.20 51.86 17.31
C PRO A 12 -14.56 50.55 18.03
N ALA A 13 -15.36 50.63 19.10
CA ALA A 13 -15.83 49.45 19.83
C ALA A 13 -16.74 48.55 18.99
N VAL A 14 -17.65 49.14 18.20
CA VAL A 14 -18.58 48.39 17.32
C VAL A 14 -17.80 47.74 16.18
N THR A 15 -16.85 48.47 15.59
CA THR A 15 -15.97 47.93 14.54
C THR A 15 -15.13 46.75 15.05
N ALA A 16 -14.55 46.86 16.25
CA ALA A 16 -13.82 45.76 16.88
C ALA A 16 -14.71 44.53 17.15
N ALA A 17 -15.94 44.74 17.62
CA ALA A 17 -16.89 43.64 17.88
C ALA A 17 -17.27 42.88 16.60
N ILE A 18 -17.52 43.59 15.49
CA ILE A 18 -17.83 42.97 14.19
C ILE A 18 -16.64 42.16 13.67
N ILE A 19 -15.42 42.72 13.75
CA ILE A 19 -14.19 42.02 13.34
C ILE A 19 -13.99 40.75 14.18
N ALA A 20 -14.17 40.83 15.50
CA ALA A 20 -14.06 39.68 16.38
C ALA A 20 -15.08 38.59 16.05
N PHE A 21 -16.34 38.98 15.81
CA PHE A 21 -17.41 38.06 15.45
C PHE A 21 -17.15 37.33 14.12
N ILE A 22 -16.74 38.06 13.08
CA ILE A 22 -16.34 37.47 11.80
C ILE A 22 -15.13 36.54 12.00
N GLY A 23 -14.16 36.95 12.81
CA GLY A 23 -12.99 36.14 13.17
C GLY A 23 -13.38 34.79 13.78
N VAL A 24 -14.34 34.77 14.71
CA VAL A 24 -14.84 33.53 15.33
C VAL A 24 -15.55 32.64 14.30
N ILE A 25 -16.40 33.21 13.43
CA ILE A 25 -17.11 32.44 12.39
C ILE A 25 -16.12 31.80 11.41
N VAL A 26 -15.16 32.58 10.91
CA VAL A 26 -14.12 32.08 10.00
C VAL A 26 -13.29 31.00 10.68
N SER A 27 -12.89 31.22 11.93
CA SER A 27 -12.12 30.24 12.71
C SER A 27 -12.87 28.93 12.91
N ALA A 28 -14.16 29.00 13.25
CA ALA A 28 -15.01 27.82 13.40
C ALA A 28 -15.21 27.06 12.08
N PHE A 29 -15.39 27.79 10.97
CA PHE A 29 -15.53 27.20 9.65
C PHE A 29 -14.25 26.47 9.21
N VAL A 30 -13.09 27.12 9.36
CA VAL A 30 -11.77 26.52 9.06
C VAL A 30 -11.53 25.30 9.96
N ALA A 31 -11.80 25.40 11.26
CA ALA A 31 -11.66 24.28 12.19
C ALA A 31 -12.52 23.08 11.77
N ASN A 32 -13.76 23.31 11.34
CA ASN A 32 -14.66 22.26 10.88
C ASN A 32 -14.14 21.58 9.58
N MET A 33 -13.66 22.36 8.61
CA MET A 33 -13.07 21.82 7.37
C MET A 33 -11.83 20.98 7.65
N VAL A 34 -10.93 21.48 8.51
CA VAL A 34 -9.70 20.77 8.90
C VAL A 34 -10.04 19.48 9.64
N SER A 35 -11.01 19.52 10.57
CA SER A 35 -11.46 18.36 11.34
C SER A 35 -12.01 17.25 10.43
N LYS A 36 -12.93 17.57 9.51
CA LYS A 36 -13.50 16.58 8.57
C LYS A 36 -12.43 15.91 7.71
N ARG A 37 -11.47 16.70 7.20
CA ARG A 37 -10.36 16.18 6.39
C ARG A 37 -9.44 15.29 7.21
N SER A 38 -9.14 15.67 8.45
CA SER A 38 -8.31 14.88 9.37
C SER A 38 -8.95 13.53 9.70
N THR A 39 -10.24 13.51 10.02
CA THR A 39 -10.98 12.27 10.28
C THR A 39 -11.00 11.35 9.05
N PHE A 40 -11.25 11.92 7.86
CA PHE A 40 -11.23 11.15 6.61
C PHE A 40 -9.86 10.52 6.33
N ILE A 41 -8.78 11.29 6.43
CA ILE A 41 -7.42 10.79 6.23
C ILE A 41 -7.11 9.68 7.24
N THR A 42 -7.42 9.89 8.51
CA THR A 42 -7.16 8.92 9.58
C THR A 42 -7.91 7.62 9.34
N ALA A 43 -9.18 7.68 8.93
CA ALA A 43 -9.97 6.49 8.60
C ALA A 43 -9.37 5.73 7.41
N VAL A 44 -9.03 6.41 6.31
CA VAL A 44 -8.45 5.77 5.12
C VAL A 44 -7.08 5.16 5.42
N THR A 45 -6.22 5.87 6.15
CA THR A 45 -4.89 5.38 6.55
C THR A 45 -5.00 4.16 7.47
N ALA A 46 -5.99 4.12 8.38
CA ALA A 46 -6.26 2.96 9.22
C ALA A 46 -6.72 1.75 8.41
N GLU A 47 -7.67 1.94 7.49
CA GLU A 47 -8.14 0.85 6.61
C GLU A 47 -7.03 0.33 5.68
N ARG A 48 -6.19 1.21 5.13
CA ARG A 48 -5.02 0.77 4.36
C ARG A 48 -4.03 -0.04 5.19
N SER A 49 -3.78 0.37 6.44
CA SER A 49 -2.88 -0.39 7.33
C SER A 49 -3.42 -1.80 7.59
N LYS A 50 -4.73 -1.93 7.86
CA LYS A 50 -5.39 -3.24 7.97
C LYS A 50 -5.27 -4.08 6.70
N TRP A 51 -5.44 -3.46 5.53
CA TRP A 51 -5.27 -4.14 4.25
C TRP A 51 -3.83 -4.64 4.06
N ILE A 52 -2.81 -3.83 4.36
CA ILE A 52 -1.38 -4.24 4.30
C ILE A 52 -1.13 -5.44 5.21
N ASP A 53 -1.63 -5.40 6.44
CA ASP A 53 -1.44 -6.48 7.41
C ASP A 53 -2.11 -7.77 6.94
N LYS A 54 -3.34 -7.69 6.43
CA LYS A 54 -4.04 -8.85 5.86
C LYS A 54 -3.31 -9.43 4.65
N LEU A 55 -2.80 -8.58 3.76
CA LEU A 55 -2.01 -9.02 2.61
C LEU A 55 -0.72 -9.74 3.06
N ARG A 56 -0.01 -9.18 4.06
CA ARG A 56 1.19 -9.80 4.62
C ARG A 56 0.90 -11.19 5.20
N SER A 57 -0.19 -11.33 5.98
CA SER A 57 -0.59 -12.63 6.54
C SER A 57 -0.93 -13.63 5.44
N ASN A 58 -1.75 -13.24 4.45
CA ASN A 58 -2.09 -14.12 3.32
C ASN A 58 -0.85 -14.59 2.55
N ILE A 59 0.13 -13.70 2.34
CA ILE A 59 1.41 -14.03 1.69
C ILE A 59 2.20 -15.03 2.53
N ALA A 60 2.31 -14.81 3.85
CA ALA A 60 3.02 -15.72 4.74
C ALA A 60 2.36 -17.11 4.78
N ASP A 61 1.03 -17.15 4.84
CA ASP A 61 0.26 -18.40 4.81
C ASP A 61 0.47 -19.14 3.49
N LEU A 62 0.47 -18.42 2.35
CA LEU A 62 0.71 -19.02 1.03
C LEU A 62 2.11 -19.65 0.97
N LEU A 63 3.13 -18.93 1.43
CA LEU A 63 4.50 -19.42 1.50
C LEU A 63 4.60 -20.66 2.40
N GLY A 64 3.93 -20.65 3.56
CA GLY A 64 3.88 -21.81 4.45
C GLY A 64 3.25 -23.04 3.82
N VAL A 65 2.12 -22.86 3.10
CA VAL A 65 1.45 -23.95 2.37
C VAL A 65 2.34 -24.48 1.24
N CYS A 66 2.95 -23.60 0.44
CA CYS A 66 3.86 -24.01 -0.63
C CYS A 66 5.08 -24.76 -0.06
N GLY A 67 5.66 -24.29 1.04
CA GLY A 67 6.77 -24.96 1.70
C GLY A 67 6.38 -26.35 2.21
N ALA A 68 5.17 -26.49 2.75
CA ALA A 68 4.64 -27.78 3.18
C ALA A 68 4.36 -28.73 2.01
N ILE A 69 3.93 -28.22 0.85
CA ILE A 69 3.78 -29.00 -0.39
C ILE A 69 5.15 -29.52 -0.83
N HIS A 70 6.14 -28.64 -0.92
CA HIS A 70 7.49 -28.99 -1.34
C HIS A 70 8.16 -30.02 -0.41
N MET A 71 7.95 -29.92 0.91
CA MET A 71 8.49 -30.90 1.86
C MET A 71 7.76 -32.25 1.87
N ALA A 72 6.49 -32.30 1.43
CA ALA A 72 5.67 -33.52 1.44
C ALA A 72 5.58 -34.20 0.07
N MET A 73 6.49 -33.89 -0.84
CA MET A 73 6.60 -34.45 -2.18
C MET A 73 6.51 -35.98 -2.31
N PRO A 74 6.95 -36.84 -1.35
CA PRO A 74 6.71 -38.28 -1.49
C PRO A 74 5.22 -38.72 -1.36
N ASP A 75 4.31 -37.85 -0.90
CA ASP A 75 2.90 -38.20 -0.57
C ASP A 75 1.86 -37.31 -1.30
N ILE A 76 2.17 -36.86 -2.52
CA ILE A 76 1.33 -35.94 -3.32
C ILE A 76 -0.07 -36.52 -3.66
N LYS A 77 -0.26 -37.84 -3.53
CA LYS A 77 -1.56 -38.49 -3.80
C LYS A 77 -2.45 -38.63 -2.57
N SER A 78 -2.03 -38.15 -1.39
CA SER A 78 -2.87 -38.16 -0.20
C SER A 78 -3.96 -37.09 -0.28
N ASP A 79 -5.08 -37.32 0.42
CA ASP A 79 -6.13 -36.31 0.61
C ASP A 79 -5.58 -34.99 1.18
N LYS A 80 -4.52 -35.08 2.01
CA LYS A 80 -3.83 -33.92 2.59
C LYS A 80 -3.12 -33.07 1.54
N ALA A 81 -2.60 -33.66 0.47
CA ALA A 81 -1.98 -32.91 -0.61
C ALA A 81 -3.02 -32.11 -1.41
N LEU A 82 -4.21 -32.69 -1.63
CA LEU A 82 -5.32 -32.00 -2.26
C LEU A 82 -5.82 -30.83 -1.42
N GLU A 83 -5.98 -31.01 -0.11
CA GLU A 83 -6.37 -29.94 0.83
C GLU A 83 -5.38 -28.77 0.82
N ARG A 84 -4.07 -29.07 0.80
CA ARG A 84 -3.02 -28.03 0.71
C ARG A 84 -3.10 -27.27 -0.60
N ARG A 85 -3.32 -27.96 -1.72
CA ARG A 85 -3.47 -27.32 -3.03
C ARG A 85 -4.69 -26.41 -3.08
N GLN A 86 -5.85 -26.87 -2.59
CA GLN A 86 -7.06 -26.04 -2.49
C GLN A 86 -6.85 -24.81 -1.59
N THR A 87 -6.09 -24.98 -0.50
CA THR A 87 -5.73 -23.85 0.38
C THR A 87 -4.84 -22.85 -0.35
N ALA A 88 -3.85 -23.31 -1.10
CA ALA A 88 -2.98 -22.45 -1.92
C ALA A 88 -3.79 -21.69 -2.99
N ASP A 89 -4.69 -22.37 -3.70
CA ASP A 89 -5.56 -21.75 -4.72
C ASP A 89 -6.46 -20.66 -4.12
N ARG A 90 -7.03 -20.92 -2.94
CA ARG A 90 -7.82 -19.93 -2.18
C ARG A 90 -6.96 -18.71 -1.82
N LEU A 91 -5.74 -18.92 -1.33
CA LEU A 91 -4.82 -17.83 -0.96
C LEU A 91 -4.38 -17.03 -2.18
N ILE A 92 -4.11 -17.68 -3.32
CA ILE A 92 -3.83 -17.01 -4.60
C ILE A 92 -4.99 -16.10 -4.98
N ALA A 93 -6.24 -16.61 -4.92
CA ALA A 93 -7.41 -15.81 -5.26
C ALA A 93 -7.55 -14.60 -4.32
N LEU A 94 -7.37 -14.79 -3.02
CA LEU A 94 -7.43 -13.70 -2.03
C LEU A 94 -6.36 -12.62 -2.27
N ILE A 95 -5.12 -13.03 -2.50
CA ILE A 95 -4.01 -12.10 -2.78
C ILE A 95 -4.27 -11.38 -4.10
N THR A 96 -4.67 -12.11 -5.15
CA THR A 96 -4.97 -11.50 -6.46
C THR A 96 -6.05 -10.43 -6.37
N LEU A 97 -7.11 -10.67 -5.59
CA LEU A 97 -8.18 -9.68 -5.36
C LEU A 97 -7.72 -8.46 -4.57
N GLN A 98 -6.65 -8.59 -3.77
CA GLN A 98 -6.07 -7.48 -3.01
C GLN A 98 -5.11 -6.63 -3.84
N LEU A 99 -4.56 -7.16 -4.93
CA LEU A 99 -3.57 -6.52 -5.79
C LEU A 99 -4.24 -5.81 -6.98
N ASN A 100 -3.60 -4.76 -7.49
CA ASN A 100 -4.08 -4.01 -8.64
C ASN A 100 -3.45 -4.53 -9.95
N PRO A 101 -4.22 -5.14 -10.87
CA PRO A 101 -3.69 -5.62 -12.14
C PRO A 101 -3.21 -4.49 -13.06
N ASN A 102 -3.64 -3.24 -12.84
CA ASN A 102 -3.26 -2.07 -13.62
C ASN A 102 -2.28 -1.16 -12.88
N ASP A 103 -1.48 -1.72 -11.97
CA ASP A 103 -0.48 -0.96 -11.26
C ASP A 103 0.60 -0.39 -12.21
N LYS A 104 0.85 0.92 -12.06
CA LYS A 104 1.84 1.65 -12.87
C LYS A 104 3.26 1.30 -12.50
N SER A 105 3.52 0.87 -11.26
CA SER A 105 4.87 0.47 -10.84
C SER A 105 5.26 -0.91 -11.36
N GLY A 106 4.28 -1.73 -11.75
CA GLY A 106 4.44 -3.09 -12.21
C GLY A 106 4.77 -4.08 -11.07
N ILE A 107 4.67 -3.66 -9.81
CA ILE A 107 4.92 -4.53 -8.66
C ILE A 107 3.82 -5.58 -8.55
N ASP A 108 2.58 -5.12 -8.47
CA ASP A 108 1.39 -5.96 -8.34
C ASP A 108 1.26 -6.92 -9.51
N GLN A 109 1.49 -6.44 -10.74
CA GLN A 109 1.43 -7.27 -11.95
C GLN A 109 2.44 -8.42 -11.93
N ASN A 110 3.67 -8.17 -11.46
CA ASN A 110 4.69 -9.20 -11.37
C ASN A 110 4.34 -10.20 -10.25
N LEU A 111 3.83 -9.73 -9.11
CA LEU A 111 3.35 -10.63 -8.05
C LEU A 111 2.21 -11.53 -8.54
N ILE A 112 1.21 -10.98 -9.23
CA ILE A 112 0.09 -11.75 -9.77
C ILE A 112 0.59 -12.85 -10.72
N LYS A 113 1.60 -12.57 -11.55
CA LYS A 113 2.21 -13.57 -12.44
C LYS A 113 2.96 -14.65 -11.68
N LEU A 114 3.66 -14.28 -10.60
CA LEU A 114 4.46 -15.21 -9.80
C LEU A 114 3.61 -16.13 -8.91
N LEU A 115 2.38 -15.73 -8.52
CA LEU A 115 1.50 -16.53 -7.67
C LEU A 115 1.28 -17.98 -8.18
N PRO A 116 0.80 -18.21 -9.42
CA PRO A 116 0.62 -19.58 -9.92
C PRO A 116 1.94 -20.31 -10.16
N GLU A 117 3.01 -19.58 -10.52
CA GLU A 117 4.34 -20.17 -10.72
C GLU A 117 4.95 -20.67 -9.41
N LEU A 118 4.73 -19.96 -8.31
CA LEU A 118 5.19 -20.34 -6.97
C LEU A 118 4.60 -21.69 -6.56
N VAL A 119 3.28 -21.88 -6.68
CA VAL A 119 2.64 -23.17 -6.36
C VAL A 119 3.16 -24.27 -7.30
N LYS A 120 3.24 -24.00 -8.60
CA LYS A 120 3.76 -24.97 -9.57
C LYS A 120 5.22 -25.36 -9.27
N SER A 121 6.04 -24.42 -8.81
CA SER A 121 7.44 -24.70 -8.43
C SER A 121 7.51 -25.52 -7.14
N SER A 122 6.58 -25.32 -6.20
CA SER A 122 6.53 -26.10 -4.96
C SER A 122 6.20 -27.58 -5.17
N GLU A 123 5.58 -27.92 -6.31
CA GLU A 123 5.27 -29.30 -6.72
C GLU A 123 6.44 -30.00 -7.43
N LYS A 124 7.62 -29.36 -7.53
CA LYS A 124 8.81 -29.92 -8.16
C LYS A 124 9.86 -30.32 -7.13
N ASP A 125 10.58 -31.40 -7.44
CA ASP A 125 11.70 -31.93 -6.63
C ASP A 125 13.02 -31.31 -7.08
N ASP A 126 13.04 -29.99 -7.23
CA ASP A 126 14.23 -29.27 -7.60
C ASP A 126 14.41 -28.05 -6.69
N ASN A 127 15.62 -27.48 -6.72
CA ASN A 127 15.89 -26.27 -5.96
C ASN A 127 15.20 -25.02 -6.56
N SER A 128 14.37 -25.18 -7.61
CA SER A 128 13.69 -24.04 -8.26
C SER A 128 12.68 -23.39 -7.32
N TYR A 129 12.03 -24.17 -6.45
CA TYR A 129 11.10 -23.63 -5.46
C TYR A 129 11.74 -22.56 -4.57
N ARG A 130 12.94 -22.80 -4.04
CA ARG A 130 13.64 -21.84 -3.18
C ARG A 130 14.01 -20.56 -3.91
N VAL A 131 14.42 -20.68 -5.17
CA VAL A 131 14.72 -19.51 -6.02
C VAL A 131 13.45 -18.70 -6.30
N PHE A 132 12.34 -19.38 -6.62
CA PHE A 132 11.04 -18.74 -6.84
C PHE A 132 10.47 -18.09 -5.57
N GLU A 133 10.61 -18.77 -4.43
CA GLU A 133 10.22 -18.27 -3.11
C GLU A 133 10.98 -16.97 -2.79
N GLU A 134 12.30 -16.98 -2.89
CA GLU A 134 13.11 -15.79 -2.62
C GLU A 134 12.70 -14.63 -3.55
N ARG A 135 12.57 -14.92 -4.84
CA ARG A 135 12.12 -13.96 -5.85
C ARG A 135 10.76 -13.35 -5.48
N PHE A 136 9.77 -14.18 -5.18
CA PHE A 136 8.44 -13.74 -4.78
C PHE A 136 8.47 -12.86 -3.52
N VAL A 137 9.24 -13.28 -2.50
CA VAL A 137 9.44 -12.50 -1.27
C VAL A 137 10.04 -11.13 -1.56
N ARG A 138 11.03 -11.03 -2.47
CA ARG A 138 11.60 -9.73 -2.86
C ARG A 138 10.56 -8.79 -3.47
N HIS A 139 9.73 -9.28 -4.40
CA HIS A 139 8.63 -8.48 -4.96
C HIS A 139 7.63 -8.03 -3.87
N ALA A 140 7.25 -8.94 -2.95
CA ALA A 140 6.36 -8.63 -1.85
C ALA A 140 6.96 -7.57 -0.91
N GLN A 141 8.27 -7.63 -0.63
CA GLN A 141 8.98 -6.61 0.16
C GLN A 141 8.93 -5.24 -0.51
N PHE A 142 9.13 -5.16 -1.83
CA PHE A 142 8.99 -3.89 -2.57
C PHE A 142 7.58 -3.33 -2.45
N LEU A 143 6.55 -4.15 -2.65
CA LEU A 143 5.14 -3.75 -2.50
C LEU A 143 4.85 -3.20 -1.11
N LEU A 144 5.14 -3.99 -0.07
CA LEU A 144 4.86 -3.63 1.31
C LEU A 144 5.62 -2.37 1.73
N LYS A 145 6.86 -2.20 1.25
CA LYS A 145 7.65 -0.99 1.49
C LYS A 145 7.05 0.22 0.78
N GLU A 146 6.57 0.07 -0.44
CA GLU A 146 5.93 1.17 -1.16
C GLU A 146 4.65 1.63 -0.45
N GLU A 147 3.78 0.69 -0.09
CA GLU A 147 2.52 0.95 0.59
C GLU A 147 2.71 1.55 1.98
N TRP A 148 3.67 1.04 2.77
CA TRP A 148 4.03 1.62 4.06
C TRP A 148 4.43 3.10 3.95
N GLU A 149 5.15 3.45 2.89
CA GLU A 149 5.62 4.81 2.68
C GLU A 149 4.50 5.73 2.19
N LYS A 150 3.52 5.20 1.43
CA LYS A 150 2.27 5.91 1.09
C LYS A 150 1.49 6.23 2.38
N VAL A 151 1.26 5.23 3.24
CA VAL A 151 0.60 5.39 4.56
C VAL A 151 1.28 6.49 5.39
N LYS A 152 2.61 6.46 5.50
CA LYS A 152 3.36 7.50 6.23
C LYS A 152 3.23 8.88 5.61
N SER A 153 3.19 8.98 4.27
CA SER A 153 3.06 10.26 3.59
C SER A 153 1.68 10.89 3.78
N GLU A 154 0.64 10.06 3.83
CA GLU A 154 -0.74 10.50 4.07
C GLU A 154 -0.94 10.95 5.51
N ALA A 155 -0.41 10.19 6.47
CA ALA A 155 -0.47 10.53 7.89
C ALA A 155 0.22 11.88 8.23
N LYS A 156 1.26 12.25 7.47
CA LYS A 156 2.00 13.53 7.66
C LYS A 156 1.28 14.76 7.11
N GLY A 157 0.21 14.59 6.34
CA GLY A 157 -0.51 15.69 5.71
C GLY A 157 0.19 16.26 4.46
N THR A 158 -0.62 16.82 3.56
CA THR A 158 -0.25 17.19 2.19
C THR A 158 0.82 18.29 2.12
N THR A 159 0.83 19.22 3.07
CA THR A 159 1.78 20.35 3.14
C THR A 159 3.19 19.90 3.49
N LEU A 160 3.34 18.94 4.41
CA LEU A 160 4.67 18.42 4.76
C LEU A 160 5.19 17.45 3.69
N ALA A 161 4.31 16.65 3.08
CA ALA A 161 4.71 15.65 2.10
C ALA A 161 5.40 16.25 0.85
N TRP A 162 4.97 17.44 0.42
CA TRP A 162 5.60 18.19 -0.67
C TRP A 162 6.98 18.75 -0.27
N LEU A 163 7.10 19.29 0.95
CA LEU A 163 8.35 19.85 1.48
C LEU A 163 9.40 18.77 1.80
N THR A 164 9.00 17.56 2.18
CA THR A 164 9.95 16.50 2.62
C THR A 164 10.58 15.67 1.49
N GLY A 165 10.47 16.10 0.23
CA GLY A 165 11.08 15.40 -0.91
C GLY A 165 10.49 14.01 -1.18
N SER A 166 9.23 13.79 -0.80
CA SER A 166 8.55 12.48 -0.91
C SER A 166 8.48 11.98 -2.36
N GLY A 167 8.40 12.90 -3.33
CA GLY A 167 8.46 12.59 -4.76
C GLY A 167 9.80 11.99 -5.20
N CYS A 168 10.92 12.54 -4.73
CA CYS A 168 12.26 12.01 -5.04
C CYS A 168 12.44 10.61 -4.45
N LYS A 169 11.98 10.37 -3.22
CA LYS A 169 12.01 9.04 -2.59
C LYS A 169 11.16 8.03 -3.35
N ARG A 170 9.97 8.42 -3.82
CA ARG A 170 9.10 7.57 -4.64
C ARG A 170 9.78 7.20 -5.97
N TRP A 171 10.35 8.18 -6.67
CA TRP A 171 11.07 7.92 -7.93
C TRP A 171 12.28 7.01 -7.74
N LYS A 172 13.10 7.25 -6.71
CA LYS A 172 14.25 6.37 -6.40
C LYS A 172 13.83 4.91 -6.17
N ARG A 173 12.71 4.68 -5.49
CA ARG A 173 12.18 3.32 -5.27
C ARG A 173 11.65 2.69 -6.54
N ALA A 174 10.89 3.43 -7.34
CA ALA A 174 10.41 2.95 -8.63
C ALA A 174 11.59 2.56 -9.54
N LYS A 175 12.66 3.38 -9.55
CA LYS A 175 13.89 3.07 -10.26
C LYS A 175 14.58 1.82 -9.72
N ALA A 176 14.74 1.71 -8.40
CA ALA A 176 15.35 0.52 -7.77
C ALA A 176 14.56 -0.77 -8.09
N TYR A 177 13.23 -0.69 -8.16
CA TYR A 177 12.40 -1.81 -8.56
C TYR A 177 12.58 -2.17 -10.05
N GLN A 178 12.65 -1.17 -10.93
CA GLN A 178 12.94 -1.40 -12.35
C GLN A 178 14.32 -2.03 -12.57
N GLU A 179 15.34 -1.58 -11.84
CA GLU A 179 16.69 -2.15 -11.84
C GLU A 179 16.65 -3.62 -11.38
N PHE A 180 15.93 -3.92 -10.29
CA PHE A 180 15.71 -5.28 -9.81
C PHE A 180 15.04 -6.18 -10.87
N CYS A 181 13.93 -5.74 -11.49
CA CYS A 181 13.27 -6.51 -12.55
C CYS A 181 14.15 -6.70 -13.80
N SER A 182 15.07 -5.77 -14.07
CA SER A 182 15.97 -5.88 -15.23
C SER A 182 17.06 -6.91 -14.99
N ALA A 183 17.66 -6.90 -13.79
CA ALA A 183 18.65 -7.91 -13.37
C ALA A 183 18.05 -9.32 -13.34
N GLU A 184 16.80 -9.43 -12.93
CA GLU A 184 16.07 -10.69 -12.90
C GLU A 184 15.84 -11.28 -14.29
N LYS A 185 15.39 -10.46 -15.26
CA LYS A 185 15.25 -10.88 -16.66
C LYS A 185 16.58 -11.34 -17.26
N GLN A 186 17.67 -10.66 -16.93
CA GLN A 186 19.01 -11.05 -17.39
C GLN A 186 19.43 -12.41 -16.81
N SER A 187 19.13 -12.66 -15.53
CA SER A 187 19.42 -13.94 -14.87
C SER A 187 18.57 -15.09 -15.44
N ALA A 188 17.33 -14.81 -15.86
CA ALA A 188 16.46 -15.79 -16.49
C ALA A 188 16.89 -16.17 -17.92
N ASN A 189 17.63 -15.30 -18.63
CA ASN A 189 18.13 -15.57 -19.98
C ASN A 189 19.47 -16.32 -20.01
N LEU A 190 20.15 -16.43 -18.87
CA LEU A 190 21.46 -17.09 -18.73
C LEU A 190 21.36 -18.55 -18.25
N ASN A 191 20.15 -18.99 -17.86
CA ASN A 191 19.82 -20.36 -17.44
C ASN A 191 18.91 -21.02 -18.47
#